data_AF-X0V1Q2-F1
#
_entry.id   AF-X0V1Q2-F1
#
_cell.length_a   1.000
_cell.length_b   1.000
_cell.length_c   1.000
_cell.angle_alpha   90.00
_cell.angle_beta   90.00
_cell.angle_gamma   90.00
#
_symmetry.space_group_name_H-M   'P 1'
#
loop_
_entity.id
_entity.type
_entity.pdbx_description
1 polymer ?
#
loop_
_entity_poly.entity_id
_entity_poly.type
_entity_poly.pdbx_seq_one_letter_code
_entity_poly.pdbx_strand_id
1 'polypeptide(L)'
;MEIKKVSVIGAGTMGHGIAQVTATAHMDVSLNDVKDEFLARAKSGIDTSLDRMLKKEKITEKEKEAILSRITFTTDIAKAVKDADLVIEAIPEDLELKKEMFKKLDSLSKPEAILATNTSQYSITEIASVVANPSRVIGTHFFNPPVMMRLVEIV
;
A
#
# COMPACT_ATOMS: atom_id res chain seq x y z
N MET A 1 11.99 10.47 -10.77
CA MET A 1 11.95 10.21 -9.31
C MET A 1 12.11 8.72 -9.10
N GLU A 2 12.95 8.29 -8.17
CA GLU A 2 13.13 6.88 -7.83
C GLU A 2 12.23 6.55 -6.63
N ILE A 3 11.45 5.46 -6.69
CA ILE A 3 10.57 5.04 -5.60
C ILE A 3 11.31 4.02 -4.74
N LYS A 4 11.62 4.37 -3.49
CA LYS A 4 12.29 3.48 -2.52
C LYS A 4 11.43 3.15 -1.32
N LYS A 5 10.68 4.14 -0.82
CA LYS A 5 9.79 4.00 0.34
C LYS A 5 8.33 4.08 -0.10
N VAL A 6 7.56 3.05 0.18
CA VAL A 6 6.14 2.98 -0.15
C VAL A 6 5.32 2.87 1.11
N SER A 7 4.23 3.63 1.22
CA SER A 7 3.22 3.43 2.25
C SER A 7 2.00 2.77 1.65
N VAL A 8 1.44 1.79 2.36
CA VAL A 8 0.15 1.18 2.01
C VAL A 8 -0.83 1.47 3.15
N ILE A 9 -1.96 2.09 2.83
CA ILE A 9 -2.96 2.52 3.81
C ILE A 9 -4.17 1.59 3.75
N GLY A 10 -4.42 0.89 4.85
CA GLY A 10 -5.35 -0.23 4.93
C GLY A 10 -4.59 -1.56 4.82
N ALA A 11 -4.79 -2.45 5.78
CA ALA A 11 -4.14 -3.75 5.89
C ALA A 11 -5.10 -4.92 5.61
N GLY A 12 -6.23 -4.63 4.95
CA GLY A 12 -7.16 -5.64 4.43
C GLY A 12 -6.55 -6.50 3.32
N THR A 13 -7.38 -7.25 2.59
CA THR A 13 -6.93 -8.22 1.57
C THR A 13 -6.02 -7.60 0.51
N MET A 14 -6.43 -6.47 -0.06
CA MET A 14 -5.63 -5.78 -1.07
C MET A 14 -4.37 -5.16 -0.46
N GLY A 15 -4.51 -4.48 0.68
CA GLY A 15 -3.41 -3.77 1.31
C GLY A 15 -2.21 -4.63 1.69
N HIS A 16 -2.43 -5.76 2.38
CA HIS A 16 -1.31 -6.63 2.73
C HIS A 16 -0.70 -7.34 1.51
N GLY A 17 -1.52 -7.65 0.49
CA GLY A 17 -1.04 -8.21 -0.77
C GLY A 17 -0.16 -7.22 -1.55
N ILE A 18 -0.60 -5.96 -1.66
CA ILE A 18 0.16 -4.87 -2.27
C ILE A 18 1.46 -4.67 -1.49
N ALA A 19 1.41 -4.60 -0.15
CA ALA A 19 2.60 -4.48 0.68
C ALA A 19 3.61 -5.61 0.44
N GLN A 20 3.14 -6.85 0.32
CA GLN A 20 4.01 -7.98 -0.02
C GLN A 20 4.65 -7.83 -1.41
N VAL A 21 3.87 -7.49 -2.44
CA VAL A 21 4.38 -7.31 -3.81
C VAL A 21 5.46 -6.23 -3.83
N THR A 22 5.19 -5.10 -3.17
CA THR A 22 6.12 -3.98 -3.09
C THR A 22 7.41 -4.34 -2.34
N ALA A 23 7.32 -5.04 -1.22
CA ALA A 23 8.49 -5.49 -0.47
C ALA A 23 9.31 -6.55 -1.25
N THR A 24 8.62 -7.42 -2.02
CA THR A 24 9.26 -8.39 -2.92
C THR A 24 10.04 -7.69 -4.04
N ALA A 25 9.57 -6.52 -4.49
CA ALA A 25 10.28 -5.65 -5.42
C ALA A 25 11.43 -4.84 -4.78
N HIS A 26 11.88 -5.22 -3.58
CA HIS A 26 13.00 -4.62 -2.85
C HIS A 26 12.81 -3.17 -2.37
N MET A 27 11.56 -2.73 -2.24
CA MET A 27 11.22 -1.42 -1.67
C MET A 27 10.92 -1.56 -0.16
N ASP A 28 11.17 -0.50 0.60
CA ASP A 28 10.81 -0.44 2.01
C ASP A 28 9.34 -0.04 2.14
N VAL A 29 8.56 -0.75 2.95
CA VAL A 29 7.11 -0.61 3.02
C VAL A 29 6.65 -0.27 4.43
N SER A 30 5.86 0.79 4.56
CA SER A 30 5.05 1.06 5.76
C SER A 30 3.62 0.60 5.51
N LEU A 31 3.17 -0.46 6.18
CA LEU A 31 1.77 -0.88 6.17
C LEU A 31 1.03 -0.28 7.36
N ASN A 32 0.02 0.56 7.08
CA ASN A 32 -0.77 1.24 8.07
C ASN A 32 -2.21 0.71 8.14
N ASP A 33 -2.75 0.61 9.35
CA ASP A 33 -4.17 0.40 9.61
C ASP A 33 -4.55 1.06 10.93
N VAL A 34 -5.84 1.17 11.23
CA VAL A 34 -6.37 1.86 12.41
C VAL A 34 -6.18 1.08 13.71
N LYS A 35 -5.90 -0.24 13.65
CA LYS A 35 -5.73 -1.11 14.82
C LYS A 35 -4.68 -2.19 14.60
N ASP A 36 -3.99 -2.54 15.68
CA ASP A 36 -2.98 -3.60 15.69
C ASP A 36 -3.54 -4.98 15.30
N GLU A 37 -4.83 -5.25 15.56
CA GLU A 37 -5.48 -6.50 15.18
C GLU A 37 -5.56 -6.70 13.65
N PHE A 38 -5.67 -5.62 12.87
CA PHE A 38 -5.66 -5.68 11.42
C PHE A 38 -4.23 -5.92 10.91
N LEU A 39 -3.26 -5.23 11.51
CA LEU A 39 -1.84 -5.39 11.18
C LEU A 39 -1.32 -6.79 11.50
N ALA A 40 -1.72 -7.37 12.63
CA ALA A 40 -1.36 -8.74 13.01
C ALA A 40 -1.91 -9.76 12.00
N ARG A 41 -3.16 -9.59 11.56
CA ARG A 41 -3.76 -10.42 10.51
C ARG A 41 -3.05 -10.26 9.17
N ALA A 42 -2.73 -9.03 8.78
CA ALA A 42 -1.96 -8.75 7.57
C ALA A 42 -0.59 -9.42 7.60
N LYS A 43 0.14 -9.29 8.71
CA LYS A 43 1.44 -9.94 8.90
C LYS A 43 1.35 -11.45 8.74
N SER A 44 0.34 -12.09 9.37
CA SER A 44 0.10 -13.53 9.23
C SER A 44 -0.27 -13.93 7.80
N GLY A 45 -1.06 -13.10 7.10
CA GLY A 45 -1.42 -13.31 5.70
C GLY A 45 -0.20 -13.26 4.77
N ILE A 46 0.67 -12.26 4.95
CA ILE A 46 1.93 -12.11 4.21
C ILE A 46 2.85 -13.30 4.48
N ASP A 47 3.04 -13.68 5.74
CA ASP A 47 3.89 -14.81 6.12
C ASP A 47 3.41 -16.12 5.49
N THR A 48 2.11 -16.40 5.56
CA THR A 48 1.48 -17.57 4.92
C THR A 48 1.63 -17.56 3.39
N SER A 49 1.52 -16.38 2.78
CA SER A 49 1.69 -16.20 1.34
C SER A 49 3.13 -16.48 0.91
N LEU A 50 4.11 -15.95 1.64
CA LEU A 50 5.53 -16.21 1.40
C LEU A 50 5.89 -17.68 1.64
N ASP A 51 5.32 -18.34 2.65
CA ASP A 51 5.50 -19.78 2.86
C ASP A 51 5.03 -20.61 1.66
N ARG A 52 3.92 -20.21 1.03
CA ARG A 52 3.45 -20.87 -0.20
C ARG A 52 4.41 -20.65 -1.36
N MET A 53 5.06 -19.49 -1.45
CA MET A 53 6.07 -19.22 -2.47
C MET A 53 7.35 -20.02 -2.21
N LEU A 54 7.79 -20.11 -0.95
CA LEU A 54 8.93 -20.92 -0.51
C LEU A 54 8.71 -22.41 -0.82
N LYS A 55 7.54 -22.96 -0.47
CA LYS A 55 7.16 -24.35 -0.80
C LYS A 55 7.11 -24.65 -2.29
N LYS A 56 6.88 -23.62 -3.12
CA LYS A 56 6.92 -23.70 -4.58
C LYS A 56 8.29 -23.38 -5.17
N GLU A 57 9.31 -23.26 -4.32
CA GLU A 57 10.70 -22.94 -4.69
C GLU A 57 10.82 -21.65 -5.52
N LYS A 58 9.89 -20.70 -5.32
CA LYS A 58 9.89 -19.39 -5.99
C LYS A 58 10.78 -18.37 -5.31
N ILE A 59 11.05 -18.59 -4.03
CA ILE A 59 11.93 -17.78 -3.18
C ILE A 59 12.67 -18.72 -2.24
N THR A 60 13.76 -18.24 -1.67
CA THR A 60 14.54 -18.87 -0.61
C THR A 60 14.10 -18.37 0.77
N GLU A 61 14.53 -19.05 1.82
CA GLU A 61 14.26 -18.65 3.21
C GLU A 61 14.87 -17.27 3.52
N LYS A 62 16.09 -17.01 3.03
CA LYS A 62 16.77 -15.71 3.14
C LYS A 62 15.99 -14.60 2.43
N GLU A 63 15.41 -14.88 1.27
CA GLU A 63 14.56 -13.90 0.57
C GLU A 63 13.26 -13.64 1.33
N LYS A 64 12.63 -14.68 1.90
CA LYS A 64 11.45 -14.51 2.76
C LYS A 64 11.75 -13.57 3.93
N GLU A 65 12.84 -13.80 4.66
CA GLU A 65 13.26 -12.93 5.77
C GLU A 65 13.56 -11.50 5.30
N ALA A 66 14.24 -11.36 4.17
CA ALA A 66 14.54 -10.05 3.58
C ALA A 66 13.26 -9.29 3.19
N ILE A 67 12.25 -9.97 2.64
CA ILE A 67 10.96 -9.35 2.30
C ILE A 67 10.24 -8.90 3.56
N LEU A 68 10.14 -9.77 4.58
CA LEU A 68 9.45 -9.45 5.83
C LEU A 68 10.11 -8.28 6.58
N SER A 69 11.44 -8.22 6.58
CA SER A 69 12.19 -7.14 7.24
C SER A 69 12.02 -5.77 6.57
N ARG A 70 11.54 -5.71 5.32
CA ARG A 70 11.20 -4.45 4.64
C ARG A 70 9.84 -3.89 5.04
N ILE A 71 8.99 -4.67 5.71
CA ILE A 71 7.63 -4.27 6.03
C ILE A 71 7.56 -3.82 7.49
N THR A 72 7.37 -2.51 7.67
CA THR A 72 7.05 -1.91 8.97
C THR A 72 5.54 -1.79 9.13
N PHE A 73 5.01 -2.33 10.22
CA PHE A 73 3.58 -2.25 10.55
C PHE A 73 3.38 -1.14 11.59
N THR A 74 2.42 -0.25 11.37
CA THR A 74 2.19 0.88 12.29
C THR A 74 0.73 1.34 12.28
N THR A 75 0.20 1.71 13.45
CA THR A 75 -1.10 2.39 13.57
C THR A 75 -0.98 3.92 13.41
N ASP A 76 0.24 4.44 13.48
CA ASP A 76 0.55 5.86 13.29
C ASP A 76 0.74 6.18 11.80
N ILE A 77 -0.29 6.76 11.19
CA ILE A 77 -0.28 7.14 9.77
C ILE A 77 0.73 8.25 9.47
N ALA A 78 0.96 9.19 10.40
CA ALA A 78 1.92 10.27 10.16
C ALA A 78 3.32 9.69 10.04
N LYS A 79 3.68 8.73 10.91
CA LYS A 79 4.94 7.99 10.78
C LYS A 79 5.00 7.15 9.51
N ALA A 80 3.90 6.53 9.11
CA ALA A 80 3.86 5.69 7.92
C ALA A 80 4.26 6.49 6.67
N VAL A 81 3.64 7.66 6.45
CA VAL A 81 3.71 8.39 5.18
C VAL A 81 4.79 9.48 5.12
N LYS A 82 5.36 9.89 6.26
CA LYS A 82 6.28 11.03 6.36
C LYS A 82 7.43 10.99 5.35
N ASP A 83 8.01 9.82 5.11
CA ASP A 83 9.17 9.66 4.22
C ASP A 83 8.82 8.95 2.90
N ALA A 84 7.54 8.65 2.65
CA ALA A 84 7.13 7.82 1.51
C ALA A 84 7.26 8.57 0.18
N ASP A 85 7.82 7.90 -0.82
CA ASP A 85 7.87 8.38 -2.21
C ASP A 85 6.54 8.12 -2.93
N LEU A 86 5.87 7.03 -2.55
CA LEU A 86 4.56 6.62 -3.05
C LEU A 86 3.68 6.19 -1.87
N VAL A 87 2.45 6.68 -1.82
CA VAL A 87 1.42 6.21 -0.89
C VAL A 87 0.32 5.53 -1.70
N ILE A 88 -0.06 4.32 -1.34
CA ILE A 88 -1.13 3.55 -1.98
C ILE A 88 -2.25 3.35 -0.97
N GLU A 89 -3.40 3.98 -1.22
CA GLU A 89 -4.61 3.82 -0.44
C GLU A 89 -5.38 2.56 -0.89
N ALA A 90 -5.71 1.69 0.07
CA ALA A 90 -6.49 0.47 -0.09
C ALA A 90 -7.47 0.25 1.09
N ILE A 91 -8.10 1.34 1.55
CA ILE A 91 -9.16 1.36 2.56
C ILE A 91 -10.51 0.97 1.95
N PRO A 92 -11.57 0.76 2.75
CA PRO A 92 -12.90 0.40 2.24
C PRO A 92 -13.41 1.34 1.13
N GLU A 93 -14.20 0.80 0.21
CA GLU A 93 -14.83 1.55 -0.87
C GLU A 93 -15.99 2.40 -0.33
N ASP A 94 -15.62 3.53 0.27
CA ASP A 94 -16.49 4.63 0.66
C ASP A 94 -15.82 5.94 0.20
N LEU A 95 -16.53 6.69 -0.64
CA LEU A 95 -15.98 7.87 -1.30
C LEU A 95 -15.63 8.99 -0.31
N GLU A 96 -16.45 9.22 0.71
CA GLU A 96 -16.20 10.29 1.69
C GLU A 96 -15.03 9.91 2.58
N LEU A 97 -14.96 8.63 3.01
CA LEU A 97 -13.80 8.12 3.75
C LEU A 97 -12.51 8.26 2.94
N LYS A 98 -12.53 7.97 1.64
CA LYS A 98 -11.37 8.15 0.76
C LYS A 98 -11.00 9.62 0.61
N LYS A 99 -11.96 10.53 0.41
CA LYS A 99 -11.69 11.97 0.35
C LYS A 99 -11.06 12.47 1.67
N GLU A 100 -11.59 12.06 2.82
CA GLU A 100 -11.01 12.39 4.12
C GLU A 100 -9.58 11.85 4.27
N MET A 101 -9.35 10.61 3.83
CA MET A 101 -8.02 10.02 3.82
C MET A 101 -7.07 10.82 2.92
N PHE A 102 -7.47 11.17 1.70
CA PHE A 102 -6.63 11.92 0.77
C PHE A 102 -6.30 13.34 1.27
N LYS A 103 -7.22 14.03 1.97
CA LYS A 103 -6.89 15.29 2.68
C LYS A 103 -5.79 15.09 3.71
N LYS A 104 -5.91 14.01 4.49
CA LYS A 104 -4.92 13.68 5.53
C LYS A 104 -3.57 13.32 4.92
N LEU A 105 -3.57 12.47 3.88
CA LEU A 105 -2.37 12.10 3.14
C LEU A 105 -1.68 13.30 2.51
N ASP A 106 -2.45 14.25 1.97
CA ASP A 106 -1.90 15.45 1.38
C ASP A 106 -1.12 16.29 2.41
N SER A 107 -1.68 16.42 3.62
CA SER A 107 -1.06 17.20 4.70
C SER A 107 0.15 16.52 5.36
N LEU A 108 0.21 15.18 5.36
CA LEU A 108 1.22 14.42 6.11
C LEU A 108 2.37 13.91 5.25
N SER A 109 2.14 13.75 3.94
CA SER A 109 3.15 13.22 3.01
C SER A 109 4.05 14.33 2.51
N LYS A 110 5.26 13.98 2.06
CA LYS A 110 6.15 14.92 1.36
C LYS A 110 5.42 15.56 0.17
N PRO A 111 5.63 16.84 -0.16
CA PRO A 111 4.95 17.51 -1.29
C PRO A 111 5.10 16.82 -2.64
N GLU A 112 6.23 16.13 -2.85
CA GLU A 112 6.59 15.39 -4.07
C GLU A 112 6.11 13.93 -4.08
N ALA A 113 5.58 13.42 -2.97
CA ALA A 113 5.08 12.05 -2.91
C ALA A 113 3.90 11.85 -3.88
N ILE A 114 3.84 10.70 -4.54
CA ILE A 114 2.68 10.30 -5.35
C ILE A 114 1.63 9.74 -4.40
N LEU A 115 0.38 10.16 -4.57
CA LEU A 115 -0.77 9.64 -3.81
C LEU A 115 -1.63 8.79 -4.73
N ALA A 116 -1.58 7.48 -4.57
CA ALA A 116 -2.31 6.54 -5.38
C ALA A 116 -3.49 5.93 -4.62
N THR A 117 -4.59 5.63 -5.32
CA THR A 117 -5.71 4.84 -4.77
C THR A 117 -5.87 3.55 -5.55
N ASN A 118 -6.16 2.45 -4.84
CA ASN A 118 -6.51 1.16 -5.42
C ASN A 118 -8.02 1.05 -5.71
N THR A 119 -8.79 2.14 -5.67
CA THR A 119 -10.23 2.10 -5.97
C THR A 119 -10.50 1.48 -7.34
N SER A 120 -11.58 0.73 -7.43
CA SER A 120 -12.12 0.15 -8.67
C SER A 120 -13.47 0.77 -9.05
N GLN A 121 -13.97 1.70 -8.22
CA GLN A 121 -15.35 2.20 -8.31
C GLN A 121 -15.43 3.71 -8.52
N TYR A 122 -14.52 4.47 -7.91
CA TYR A 122 -14.63 5.92 -7.86
C TYR A 122 -13.70 6.62 -8.84
N SER A 123 -14.13 7.80 -9.30
CA SER A 123 -13.33 8.66 -10.17
C SER A 123 -12.11 9.19 -9.43
N ILE A 124 -10.93 9.01 -10.04
CA ILE A 124 -9.68 9.57 -9.53
C ILE A 124 -9.76 11.10 -9.45
N THR A 125 -10.41 11.74 -10.43
CA THR A 125 -10.65 13.20 -10.42
C THR A 125 -11.45 13.63 -9.20
N GLU A 126 -12.44 12.84 -8.80
CA GLU A 126 -13.27 13.17 -7.64
C GLU A 126 -12.51 13.02 -6.33
N ILE A 127 -11.69 11.97 -6.19
CA ILE A 127 -10.80 11.79 -5.03
C ILE A 127 -9.73 12.88 -4.99
N ALA A 128 -9.16 13.25 -6.14
CA ALA A 128 -8.11 14.26 -6.24
C ALA A 128 -8.61 15.69 -5.94
N SER A 129 -9.93 15.93 -6.02
CA SER A 129 -10.54 17.27 -5.85
C SER A 129 -10.32 17.88 -4.46
N VAL A 130 -9.94 17.08 -3.47
CA VAL A 130 -9.73 17.51 -2.08
C VAL A 130 -8.25 17.65 -1.70
N VAL A 131 -7.35 17.40 -2.64
CA VAL A 131 -5.89 17.51 -2.48
C VAL A 131 -5.44 18.85 -3.04
N ALA A 132 -4.53 19.55 -2.36
CA ALA A 132 -4.06 20.87 -2.79
C ALA A 132 -3.29 20.83 -4.12
N ASN A 133 -2.56 19.74 -4.37
CA ASN A 133 -1.92 19.46 -5.64
C ASN A 133 -2.47 18.16 -6.27
N PRO A 134 -3.57 18.23 -7.04
CA PRO A 134 -4.19 17.06 -7.67
C PRO A 134 -3.29 16.34 -8.68
N SER A 135 -2.27 17.02 -9.24
CA SER A 135 -1.40 16.44 -10.28
C SER A 135 -0.54 15.27 -9.81
N ARG A 136 -0.44 15.06 -8.49
CA ARG A 136 0.28 13.93 -7.88
C ARG A 136 -0.64 12.76 -7.49
N VAL A 137 -1.94 12.88 -7.76
CA VAL A 137 -2.94 11.86 -7.45
C VAL A 137 -3.16 10.98 -8.68
N ILE A 138 -3.07 9.65 -8.50
CA ILE A 138 -3.29 8.67 -9.57
C ILE A 138 -4.14 7.49 -9.09
N GLY A 139 -4.71 6.74 -10.02
CA GLY A 139 -5.21 5.39 -9.75
C GLY A 139 -4.10 4.35 -9.93
N THR A 140 -4.01 3.39 -9.01
CA THR A 140 -3.20 2.17 -9.16
C THR A 140 -4.07 0.97 -8.82
N HIS A 141 -4.86 0.52 -9.78
CA HIS A 141 -5.82 -0.56 -9.57
C HIS A 141 -5.13 -1.92 -9.72
N PHE A 142 -4.84 -2.55 -8.58
CA PHE A 142 -4.36 -3.93 -8.49
C PHE A 142 -5.54 -4.90 -8.50
N PHE A 143 -5.31 -6.07 -9.07
CA PHE A 143 -6.33 -7.12 -9.17
C PHE A 143 -6.16 -8.17 -8.05
N ASN A 144 -7.26 -8.65 -7.50
CA ASN A 144 -7.26 -9.64 -6.43
C ASN A 144 -7.00 -11.06 -6.98
N PRO A 145 -6.03 -11.84 -6.45
CA PRO A 145 -5.08 -11.50 -5.40
C PRO A 145 -3.81 -10.80 -5.94
N PRO A 146 -3.36 -9.68 -5.32
CA PRO A 146 -2.27 -8.86 -5.88
C PRO A 146 -0.98 -9.62 -6.16
N VAL A 147 -0.63 -10.58 -5.30
CA VAL A 147 0.60 -11.38 -5.40
C VAL A 147 0.62 -12.38 -6.58
N MET A 148 -0.53 -12.62 -7.22
CA MET A 148 -0.64 -13.53 -8.38
C MET A 148 -0.90 -12.80 -9.69
N MET A 149 -1.56 -11.64 -9.61
CA MET A 149 -1.98 -10.89 -10.79
C MET A 149 -0.82 -10.06 -11.33
N ARG A 150 -0.65 -10.05 -12.66
CA ARG A 150 0.42 -9.30 -13.33
C ARG A 150 0.00 -7.91 -13.80
N LEU A 151 -1.31 -7.67 -13.87
CA LEU A 151 -1.87 -6.42 -14.36
C LEU A 151 -2.04 -5.44 -13.20
N VAL A 152 -1.64 -4.19 -13.46
CA VAL A 152 -2.01 -3.02 -12.66
C VAL A 152 -2.47 -1.96 -13.66
N GLU A 153 -3.67 -1.42 -13.46
CA GLU A 153 -4.15 -0.29 -14.25
C GLU A 153 -3.70 1.02 -13.60
N ILE A 154 -3.11 1.89 -14.41
CA ILE A 154 -2.75 3.25 -14.02
C ILE A 154 -3.78 4.19 -14.63
N VAL A 155 -4.50 4.92 -13.77
CA VAL A 155 -5.64 5.79 -14.14
C VAL A 155 -5.32 7.24 -13.82
#